data_AF-A0A7S4ZS29-F1
#
_entry.id   AF-A0A7S4ZS29-F1
#
_cell.length_a   1.000
_cell.length_b   1.000
_cell.length_c   1.000
_cell.angle_alpha   90.00
_cell.angle_beta   90.00
_cell.angle_gamma   90.00
#
_symmetry.space_group_name_H-M   'P 1'
#
loop_
_entity.id
_entity.type
_entity.pdbx_description
1 polymer ?
#
loop_
_entity_poly.entity_id
_entity_poly.type
_entity_poly.pdbx_seq_one_letter_code
_entity_poly.pdbx_strand_id
1 'polypeptide(L)'
;MTIVDEYRDLKPQRQKSGEGLEVFRGKKPVVVIFNDLTREAGREQERLILEDRQRLKQANLAVVRVHDGKVTPLFGAVSGLRSKVFRAQLGANSVVDFCVVVVSKEGEVLFRSTKPAKGPVLLAPLVDPRASNSTNE
;
A
#
# COMPACT_ATOMS: atom_id res chain seq x y z
N MET A 1 -31.88 -6.17 2.31
CA MET A 1 -30.66 -6.86 2.79
C MET A 1 -29.58 -6.52 1.80
N THR A 2 -28.88 -5.43 2.08
CA THR A 2 -28.15 -4.63 1.08
C THR A 2 -26.69 -4.63 1.48
N ILE A 3 -25.80 -4.68 0.49
CA ILE A 3 -24.32 -4.83 0.54
C ILE A 3 -23.60 -3.80 1.46
N VAL A 4 -24.34 -2.87 2.07
CA VAL A 4 -23.85 -1.73 2.86
C VAL A 4 -23.56 -2.09 4.32
N ASP A 5 -24.15 -3.16 4.86
CA ASP A 5 -23.95 -3.53 6.28
C ASP A 5 -22.64 -4.30 6.56
N GLU A 6 -22.00 -4.92 5.55
CA GLU A 6 -20.78 -5.71 5.76
C GLU A 6 -19.48 -4.88 5.82
N TYR A 7 -19.52 -3.57 5.55
CA TYR A 7 -18.34 -2.71 5.63
C TYR A 7 -18.24 -1.91 6.93
N ARG A 8 -19.21 -2.03 7.84
CA ARG A 8 -19.25 -1.25 9.09
C ARG A 8 -18.28 -1.75 10.18
N ASP A 9 -17.80 -2.99 10.08
CA ASP A 9 -16.93 -3.59 11.10
C ASP A 9 -15.43 -3.61 10.81
N LEU A 10 -14.99 -3.07 9.66
CA LEU A 10 -13.57 -2.75 9.47
C LEU A 10 -13.29 -1.36 10.01
N LYS A 11 -13.41 -1.19 11.33
CA LYS A 11 -12.74 -0.08 12.03
C LYS A 11 -11.29 -0.09 11.55
N PRO A 12 -10.76 0.98 10.93
CA PRO A 12 -9.34 1.05 10.69
C PRO A 12 -8.69 0.97 12.07
N GLN A 13 -8.09 -0.18 12.37
CA GLN A 13 -7.21 -0.27 13.50
C GLN A 13 -6.12 0.74 13.19
N ARG A 14 -6.20 1.89 13.85
CA ARG A 14 -5.08 2.79 14.06
C ARG A 14 -4.09 1.97 14.89
N GLN A 15 -3.38 1.05 14.25
CA GLN A 15 -2.27 0.33 14.86
C GLN A 15 -1.34 1.43 15.35
N LYS A 16 -1.23 1.51 16.68
CA LYS A 16 -0.44 2.52 17.37
C LYS A 16 0.89 2.70 16.66
N SER A 17 1.12 3.91 16.21
CA SER A 17 2.41 4.44 15.80
C SER A 17 3.48 4.07 16.82
N GLY A 18 4.67 3.69 16.38
CA GLY A 18 5.80 3.55 17.29
C GLY A 18 7.06 3.01 16.65
N GLU A 19 7.13 1.70 16.43
CA GLU A 19 8.37 1.04 16.05
C GLU A 19 8.09 0.03 14.94
N GLY A 20 8.62 0.30 13.75
CA GLY A 20 8.50 -0.67 12.67
C GLY A 20 8.97 -0.12 11.34
N LEU A 21 8.20 0.78 10.75
CA LEU A 21 8.43 1.22 9.37
C LEU A 21 9.57 2.25 9.24
N GLU A 22 10.49 2.27 10.21
CA GLU A 22 11.69 3.13 10.20
C GLU A 22 12.56 2.91 8.96
N VAL A 23 12.48 1.73 8.34
CA VAL A 23 13.15 1.42 7.07
C VAL A 23 12.73 2.36 5.93
N PHE A 24 11.54 2.98 6.04
CA PHE A 24 11.01 3.99 5.12
C PHE A 24 11.24 5.43 5.60
N ARG A 25 11.59 5.63 6.87
CA ARG A 25 11.72 6.97 7.46
C ARG A 25 12.79 7.78 6.72
N GLY A 26 12.41 8.98 6.28
CA GLY A 26 13.32 9.91 5.59
C GLY A 26 13.70 9.51 4.16
N LYS A 27 13.06 8.48 3.59
CA LYS A 27 13.23 8.11 2.17
C LYS A 27 12.16 8.78 1.32
N LYS A 28 11.15 8.02 0.92
CA LYS A 28 10.06 8.42 0.03
C LYS A 28 8.80 7.66 0.46
N PRO A 29 7.59 8.19 0.26
CA PRO A 29 6.38 7.40 0.41
C PRO A 29 6.44 6.17 -0.49
N VAL A 30 5.93 5.04 0.00
CA VAL A 30 6.05 3.74 -0.70
C VAL A 30 4.69 3.08 -0.85
N VAL A 31 4.39 2.63 -2.07
CA VAL A 31 3.33 1.66 -2.35
C VAL A 31 3.93 0.25 -2.27
N VAL A 32 3.34 -0.59 -1.43
CA VAL A 32 3.71 -2.00 -1.27
C VAL A 32 2.57 -2.86 -1.84
N ILE A 33 2.90 -3.73 -2.78
CA ILE A 33 1.96 -4.69 -3.38
C ILE A 33 2.31 -6.08 -2.86
N PHE A 34 1.39 -6.71 -2.13
CA PHE A 34 1.45 -8.13 -1.78
C PHE A 34 0.57 -8.91 -2.76
N ASN A 35 1.07 -10.01 -3.30
CA ASN A 35 0.32 -10.84 -4.24
C ASN A 35 0.73 -12.32 -4.19
N ASP A 36 0.70 -12.94 -3.01
CA ASP A 36 1.30 -14.27 -2.80
C ASP A 36 0.57 -15.39 -3.55
N LEU A 37 -0.76 -15.27 -3.68
CA LEU A 37 -1.59 -16.30 -4.32
C LEU A 37 -2.22 -15.79 -5.62
N THR A 38 -2.73 -14.56 -5.63
CA THR A 38 -3.52 -14.06 -6.77
C THR A 38 -2.65 -13.33 -7.77
N ARG A 39 -2.21 -14.07 -8.80
CA ARG A 39 -1.42 -13.52 -9.91
C ARG A 39 -2.15 -12.46 -10.71
N GLU A 40 -3.47 -12.57 -10.86
CA GLU A 40 -4.28 -11.64 -11.65
C GLU A 40 -4.38 -10.26 -11.00
N ALA A 41 -4.74 -10.19 -9.72
CA ALA A 41 -4.81 -8.92 -8.98
C ALA A 41 -3.45 -8.22 -8.91
N GLY A 42 -2.36 -8.99 -8.73
CA GLY A 42 -1.00 -8.46 -8.80
C GLY A 42 -0.69 -7.84 -10.18
N ARG A 43 -0.98 -8.57 -11.27
CA ARG A 43 -0.80 -8.07 -12.64
C ARG A 43 -1.63 -6.82 -12.92
N GLU A 44 -2.89 -6.80 -12.48
CA GLU A 44 -3.77 -5.64 -12.65
C GLU A 44 -3.25 -4.43 -11.88
N GLN A 45 -2.81 -4.62 -10.63
CA GLN A 45 -2.21 -3.53 -9.86
C GLN A 45 -0.93 -2.98 -10.52
N GLU A 46 -0.09 -3.85 -11.08
CA GLU A 46 1.09 -3.45 -11.86
C GLU A 46 0.70 -2.66 -13.12
N ARG A 47 -0.32 -3.11 -13.85
CA ARG A 47 -0.88 -2.42 -15.02
C ARG A 47 -1.34 -1.00 -14.66
N LEU A 48 -2.14 -0.86 -13.58
CA LEU A 48 -2.63 0.43 -13.09
C LEU A 48 -1.50 1.39 -12.68
N ILE A 49 -0.40 0.86 -12.14
CA ILE A 49 0.78 1.66 -11.78
C ILE A 49 1.54 2.14 -13.01
N LEU A 50 1.62 1.30 -14.04
CA LEU A 50 2.25 1.68 -15.31
C LEU A 50 1.43 2.75 -16.06
N GLU A 51 0.10 2.65 -16.02
CA GLU A 51 -0.81 3.65 -16.62
C GLU A 51 -0.61 5.05 -16.03
N ASP A 52 -0.43 5.17 -14.71
CA ASP A 52 -0.28 6.46 -14.03
C ASP A 52 1.19 6.74 -13.61
N ARG A 53 2.15 6.08 -14.26
CA ARG A 53 3.57 6.10 -13.87
C ARG A 53 4.16 7.50 -13.76
N GLN A 54 3.82 8.40 -14.69
CA GLN A 54 4.36 9.76 -14.66
C GLN A 54 3.90 10.54 -13.43
N ARG A 55 2.60 10.44 -13.08
CA ARG A 55 2.03 11.13 -11.92
C ARG A 55 2.62 10.57 -10.61
N LEU A 56 2.73 9.24 -10.51
CA LEU A 56 3.37 8.57 -9.38
C LEU A 56 4.85 8.97 -9.22
N LYS A 57 5.56 9.18 -10.35
CA LYS A 57 6.94 9.68 -10.35
C LYS A 57 7.04 11.12 -9.87
N GLN A 58 6.15 11.99 -10.33
CA GLN A 58 6.11 13.40 -9.91
C GLN A 58 5.80 13.54 -8.42
N ALA A 59 4.97 12.66 -7.85
CA ALA A 59 4.71 12.58 -6.42
C ALA A 59 5.87 12.01 -5.58
N ASN A 60 7.03 11.72 -6.21
CA ASN A 60 8.22 11.20 -5.56
C ASN A 60 7.96 9.89 -4.78
N LEU A 61 7.09 9.03 -5.31
CA LEU A 61 6.68 7.76 -4.70
C LEU A 61 7.63 6.62 -5.15
N ALA A 62 7.78 5.59 -4.33
CA ALA A 62 8.38 4.32 -4.75
C ALA A 62 7.37 3.17 -4.70
N VAL A 63 7.46 2.22 -5.62
CA VAL A 63 6.58 1.06 -5.70
C VAL A 63 7.41 -0.19 -5.58
N VAL A 64 7.04 -1.04 -4.64
CA VAL A 64 7.63 -2.37 -4.46
C VAL A 64 6.56 -3.45 -4.47
N ARG A 65 6.92 -4.60 -5.02
CA ARG A 65 6.14 -5.82 -4.92
C ARG A 65 6.78 -6.76 -3.90
N VAL A 66 5.96 -7.41 -3.10
CA VAL A 66 6.35 -8.48 -2.18
C VAL A 66 5.64 -9.75 -2.63
N HIS A 67 6.42 -10.70 -3.14
CA HIS A 67 5.93 -11.99 -3.63
C HIS A 67 6.93 -13.06 -3.23
N ASP A 68 6.45 -14.20 -2.70
CA ASP A 68 7.31 -15.35 -2.34
C ASP A 68 8.50 -14.94 -1.47
N GLY A 69 8.24 -14.09 -0.47
CA GLY A 69 9.27 -13.58 0.44
C GLY A 69 10.32 -12.67 -0.22
N LYS A 70 10.18 -12.27 -1.48
CA LYS A 70 11.10 -11.36 -2.18
C LYS A 70 10.49 -9.98 -2.33
N VAL A 71 11.32 -8.94 -2.14
CA VAL A 71 10.96 -7.55 -2.44
C VAL A 71 11.52 -7.20 -3.81
N THR A 72 10.65 -6.84 -4.75
CA THR A 72 11.02 -6.44 -6.11
C THR A 72 10.62 -4.98 -6.32
N PRO A 73 11.58 -4.06 -6.51
CA PRO A 73 11.27 -2.69 -6.91
C PRO A 73 10.64 -2.69 -8.31
N LEU A 74 9.49 -2.04 -8.47
CA LEU A 74 8.84 -1.85 -9.77
C LEU A 74 9.09 -0.44 -10.31
N PHE A 75 9.09 0.54 -9.40
CA PHE A 75 9.28 1.94 -9.72
C PHE A 75 9.88 2.68 -8.51
N GLY A 76 10.71 3.69 -8.75
CA GLY A 76 11.38 4.43 -7.68
C GLY A 76 12.47 3.61 -6.98
N ALA A 77 13.61 4.24 -6.71
CA ALA A 77 14.70 3.56 -6.01
C ALA A 77 14.43 3.54 -4.51
N VAL A 78 14.32 2.34 -3.95
CA VAL A 78 14.28 2.09 -2.50
C VAL A 78 15.09 0.84 -2.19
N SER A 79 16.17 1.01 -1.43
CA SER A 79 17.10 -0.06 -1.05
C SER A 79 16.97 -0.43 0.43
N GLY A 80 17.50 -1.61 0.79
CA GLY A 80 17.56 -2.10 2.18
C GLY A 80 16.23 -2.65 2.72
N LEU A 81 15.26 -2.89 1.85
CA LEU A 81 13.92 -3.36 2.21
C LEU A 81 13.89 -4.88 2.38
N ARG A 82 13.43 -5.37 3.53
CA ARG A 82 13.29 -6.82 3.83
C ARG A 82 11.82 -7.22 3.90
N SER A 83 11.43 -8.23 3.12
CA SER A 83 10.05 -8.72 3.02
C SER A 83 9.43 -9.12 4.37
N LYS A 84 10.19 -9.82 5.22
CA LYS A 84 9.76 -10.23 6.57
C LYS A 84 9.39 -9.03 7.44
N VAL A 85 10.12 -7.92 7.30
CA VAL A 85 9.91 -6.68 8.07
C VAL A 85 8.60 -6.03 7.63
N PHE A 86 8.32 -5.95 6.33
CA PHE A 86 7.04 -5.44 5.83
C PHE A 86 5.85 -6.27 6.26
N ARG A 87 5.96 -7.59 6.20
CA ARG A 87 4.88 -8.49 6.59
C ARG A 87 4.52 -8.32 8.06
N ALA A 88 5.53 -8.31 8.94
CA ALA A 88 5.34 -8.07 10.36
C ALA A 88 4.63 -6.74 10.64
N GLN A 89 5.10 -5.67 9.99
CA GLN A 89 4.63 -4.32 10.29
C GLN A 89 3.30 -3.98 9.63
N LEU A 90 2.99 -4.62 8.51
CA LEU A 90 1.73 -4.46 7.80
C LEU A 90 0.71 -5.54 8.21
N GLY A 91 0.99 -6.36 9.23
CA GLY A 91 0.06 -7.41 9.67
C GLY A 91 -0.23 -8.45 8.59
N ALA A 92 0.69 -8.65 7.64
CA ALA A 92 0.65 -9.64 6.57
C ALA A 92 1.52 -10.86 6.93
N ASN A 93 1.45 -11.30 8.19
CA ASN A 93 2.26 -12.40 8.74
C ASN A 93 1.88 -13.77 8.18
N SER A 94 0.72 -13.88 7.54
CA SER A 94 0.30 -15.04 6.74
C SER A 94 0.45 -14.77 5.24
N VAL A 95 0.26 -15.82 4.45
CA VAL A 95 0.03 -15.70 3.00
C VAL A 95 -1.15 -14.75 2.75
N VAL A 96 -0.99 -13.80 1.83
CA VAL A 96 -2.03 -12.83 1.46
C VAL A 96 -2.39 -13.03 -0.01
N ASP A 97 -3.68 -13.18 -0.32
CA ASP A 97 -4.17 -13.31 -1.69
C ASP A 97 -3.71 -12.12 -2.54
N PHE A 98 -4.08 -10.92 -2.10
CA PHE A 98 -3.61 -9.65 -2.64
C PHE A 98 -3.84 -8.53 -1.61
N CYS A 99 -2.90 -7.60 -1.54
CA CYS A 99 -3.08 -6.37 -0.77
C CYS A 99 -2.19 -5.25 -1.34
N VAL A 100 -2.71 -4.04 -1.45
CA VAL A 100 -1.93 -2.84 -1.77
C VAL A 100 -1.96 -1.89 -0.58
N VAL A 101 -0.80 -1.38 -0.20
CA VAL A 101 -0.62 -0.51 0.97
C VAL A 101 0.17 0.73 0.57
N VAL A 102 -0.27 1.92 1.01
CA VAL A 102 0.51 3.16 0.91
C VAL A 102 1.10 3.48 2.28
N VAL A 103 2.41 3.71 2.31
CA VAL A 103 3.16 4.07 3.52
C VAL A 103 3.76 5.46 3.33
N SER A 104 3.61 6.34 4.32
CA SER A 104 4.18 7.67 4.34
C SER A 104 5.71 7.66 4.48
N LYS A 105 6.36 8.80 4.26
CA LYS A 105 7.81 8.95 4.49
C LYS A 105 8.17 8.92 5.97
N GLU A 106 7.19 9.02 6.87
CA GLU A 106 7.31 8.89 8.32
C GLU A 106 7.17 7.42 8.78
N GLY A 107 6.75 6.53 7.87
CA GLY A 107 6.49 5.12 8.18
C GLY A 107 5.07 4.88 8.70
N GLU A 108 4.09 5.71 8.32
CA GLU A 108 2.68 5.50 8.68
C GLU A 108 1.92 4.84 7.53
N VAL A 109 1.02 3.90 7.85
CA VAL A 109 0.11 3.34 6.84
C VAL A 109 -1.00 4.35 6.56
N LEU A 110 -1.03 4.87 5.33
CA LEU A 110 -2.02 5.87 4.90
C LEU A 110 -3.21 5.25 4.17
N PHE A 111 -3.00 4.10 3.53
CA PHE A 111 -4.03 3.40 2.78
C PHE A 111 -3.76 1.90 2.72
N ARG A 112 -4.84 1.11 2.70
CA ARG A 112 -4.80 -0.33 2.49
C ARG A 112 -6.03 -0.76 1.70
N SER A 113 -5.83 -1.63 0.72
CA SER A 113 -6.92 -2.26 -0.03
C SER A 113 -6.58 -3.70 -0.39
N THR A 114 -7.59 -4.58 -0.32
CA THR A 114 -7.53 -5.97 -0.80
C THR A 114 -7.98 -6.10 -2.27
N LYS A 115 -8.22 -4.96 -2.94
CA LYS A 115 -8.55 -4.87 -4.38
C LYS A 115 -7.57 -3.92 -5.09
N PRO A 116 -7.26 -4.13 -6.38
CA PRO A 116 -6.41 -3.21 -7.14
C PRO A 116 -6.93 -1.77 -7.09
N ALA A 117 -6.03 -0.82 -6.91
CA ALA A 117 -6.33 0.60 -6.77
C ALA A 117 -5.61 1.43 -7.85
N LYS A 118 -6.33 2.41 -8.40
CA LYS A 118 -5.81 3.33 -9.42
C LYS A 118 -4.86 4.36 -8.80
N GLY A 119 -3.94 4.90 -9.61
CA GLY A 119 -2.95 5.89 -9.18
C GLY A 119 -3.53 7.09 -8.39
N PRO A 120 -4.66 7.72 -8.80
CA PRO A 120 -5.24 8.82 -8.03
C PRO A 120 -5.67 8.41 -6.61
N VAL A 121 -6.18 7.19 -6.43
CA VAL A 121 -6.56 6.65 -5.12
C VAL A 121 -5.33 6.42 -4.24
N LEU A 122 -4.23 5.96 -4.83
CA LEU A 122 -2.96 5.77 -4.13
C LEU A 122 -2.30 7.10 -3.72
N LEU A 123 -2.58 8.19 -4.46
CA LEU A 123 -2.00 9.51 -4.23
C LEU A 123 -2.81 10.37 -3.26
N ALA A 124 -4.14 10.21 -3.22
CA ALA A 124 -5.01 11.04 -2.38
C ALA A 124 -4.55 11.12 -0.90
N PRO A 125 -4.18 10.00 -0.23
CA PRO A 125 -3.72 10.03 1.16
C PRO A 125 -2.39 10.77 1.38
N LEU A 126 -1.60 10.99 0.32
CA LEU A 126 -0.32 11.71 0.40
C LEU A 126 -0.47 13.22 0.26
N VAL A 127 -1.55 13.67 -0.38
CA VAL A 127 -1.86 15.10 -0.57
C VAL A 127 -2.66 15.62 0.61
N ASP A 128 -3.62 14.84 1.10
CA ASP A 128 -4.36 15.15 2.32
C ASP A 128 -4.58 13.86 3.15
N PRO A 129 -3.78 13.64 4.21
CA PRO A 129 -3.94 12.47 5.07
C PRO A 129 -5.25 12.47 5.87
N ARG A 130 -6.04 13.56 5.87
CA ARG A 130 -7.38 13.64 6.48
C ARG A 130 -8.51 13.36 5.48
N ALA A 131 -8.25 13.43 4.17
CA ALA A 131 -9.26 13.24 3.14
C ALA A 131 -9.68 11.78 2.91
N SER A 132 -8.93 10.80 3.44
CA SER A 132 -9.24 9.37 3.26
C SER A 132 -10.51 8.92 4.00
N ASN A 133 -11.15 9.80 4.78
CA ASN A 133 -12.39 9.55 5.51
C ASN A 133 -13.65 10.22 4.93
N SER A 134 -13.57 10.88 3.77
CA SER A 134 -14.71 11.65 3.24
C SER A 134 -14.90 11.41 1.75
N THR A 135 -15.49 10.27 1.39
CA THR A 135 -16.33 10.18 0.20
C THR A 135 -17.37 9.10 0.43
N ASN A 136 -18.55 9.52 0.88
CA ASN A 136 -19.86 8.90 0.66
C ASN A 136 -20.90 9.89 1.22
N GLU A 137 -21.28 10.87 0.40
CA GLU A 137 -22.64 11.41 0.41
C GLU A 137 -23.48 10.61 -0.58
#